data_AF-A0A9X8VCE0-F1
#
_entry.id   AF-A0A9X8VCE0-F1
#
_cell.length_a   1.000
_cell.length_b   1.000
_cell.length_c   1.000
_cell.angle_alpha   90.00
_cell.angle_beta   90.00
_cell.angle_gamma   90.00
#
_symmetry.space_group_name_H-M   'P 1'
#
loop_
_entity.id
_entity.type
_entity.pdbx_description
1 polymer ?
#
loop_
_entity_poly.entity_id
_entity_poly.type
_entity_poly.pdbx_seq_one_letter_code
_entity_poly.pdbx_strand_id
1 'polypeptide(L)'
;LAAQHADAIFTHHDTLEQAQDFYQDVKRQLVEQGREPDDLRIFQGVSVIVGDDDADVERQYQETARLVSIENALNYLGRYFEHYDFSRHPL
;
A
#
# COMPACT_ATOMS: atom_id res chain seq x y z
N LEU A 1 -2.99 -9.09 -18.80
CA LEU A 1 -2.22 -10.22 -18.23
C LEU A 1 -2.90 -10.79 -16.99
N ALA A 2 -3.09 -10.01 -15.91
CA ALA A 2 -3.79 -10.50 -14.71
C ALA A 2 -5.23 -10.99 -14.98
N ALA A 3 -6.04 -10.22 -15.72
CA ALA A 3 -7.40 -10.62 -16.07
C ALA A 3 -7.48 -11.92 -16.92
N GLN A 4 -6.40 -12.30 -17.61
CA GLN A 4 -6.36 -13.50 -18.45
C GLN A 4 -5.86 -14.75 -17.72
N HIS A 5 -5.02 -14.61 -16.69
CA HIS A 5 -4.27 -15.74 -16.12
C HIS A 5 -4.22 -15.79 -14.59
N ALA A 6 -4.62 -14.74 -13.88
CA ALA A 6 -4.54 -14.73 -12.43
C ALA A 6 -5.84 -15.28 -11.80
N ASP A 7 -5.67 -16.06 -10.73
CA ASP A 7 -6.72 -16.45 -9.79
C ASP A 7 -6.79 -15.46 -8.61
N ALA A 8 -5.69 -14.75 -8.34
CA ALA A 8 -5.61 -13.69 -7.35
C ALA A 8 -4.62 -12.59 -7.76
N ILE A 9 -4.93 -11.34 -7.38
CA ILE A 9 -4.00 -10.21 -7.46
C ILE A 9 -3.90 -9.47 -6.13
N PHE A 10 -2.71 -8.99 -5.82
CA PHE A 10 -2.46 -8.08 -4.69
C PHE A 10 -2.33 -6.65 -5.21
N THR A 11 -3.01 -5.72 -4.55
CA THR A 11 -3.04 -4.30 -4.92
C THR A 11 -2.76 -3.43 -3.72
N HIS A 12 -2.29 -2.22 -3.96
CA HIS A 12 -2.14 -1.22 -2.91
C HIS A 12 -2.57 0.14 -3.46
N HIS A 13 -3.76 0.57 -3.05
CA HIS A 13 -4.29 1.91 -3.27
C HIS A 13 -4.32 2.71 -1.98
N ASP A 14 -4.11 4.02 -2.08
CA ASP A 14 -4.00 4.92 -0.92
C ASP A 14 -5.36 5.31 -0.34
N THR A 15 -6.43 5.24 -1.14
CA THR A 15 -7.80 5.53 -0.70
C THR A 15 -8.77 4.41 -1.04
N LEU A 16 -9.87 4.35 -0.28
CA LEU A 16 -10.96 3.42 -0.55
C LEU A 16 -11.57 3.64 -1.94
N GLU A 17 -11.75 4.89 -2.33
CA GLU A 17 -12.30 5.27 -3.64
C GLU A 17 -11.45 4.70 -4.79
N GLN A 18 -10.14 4.91 -4.75
CA GLN A 18 -9.21 4.35 -5.73
C GLN A 18 -9.25 2.81 -5.77
N ALA A 19 -9.35 2.17 -4.61
CA ALA A 19 -9.46 0.71 -4.53
C ALA A 19 -10.77 0.20 -5.15
N GLN A 20 -11.88 0.91 -4.93
CA GLN A 20 -13.19 0.57 -5.50
C GLN A 20 -13.21 0.75 -7.03
N ASP A 21 -12.66 1.85 -7.54
CA ASP A 21 -12.55 2.11 -8.97
C ASP A 21 -11.73 1.04 -9.67
N PHE A 22 -10.58 0.69 -9.09
CA PHE A 22 -9.74 -0.39 -9.60
C PHE A 22 -10.47 -1.73 -9.60
N TYR A 23 -11.15 -2.07 -8.50
CA TYR A 23 -11.93 -3.30 -8.39
C TYR A 23 -12.98 -3.39 -9.51
N GLN A 24 -13.75 -2.32 -9.72
CA GLN A 24 -14.79 -2.28 -10.75
C GLN A 24 -14.21 -2.42 -12.16
N ASP A 25 -13.10 -1.74 -12.46
CA ASP A 25 -12.43 -1.84 -13.76
C ASP A 25 -11.95 -3.26 -14.04
N VAL A 26 -11.27 -3.90 -13.08
CA VAL A 26 -10.79 -5.27 -13.25
C VAL A 26 -11.95 -6.26 -13.42
N LYS A 27 -13.02 -6.14 -12.64
CA LYS A 27 -14.20 -7.02 -12.78
C LYS A 27 -14.89 -6.84 -14.14
N ARG A 28 -14.95 -5.62 -14.67
CA ARG A 28 -15.46 -5.37 -16.03
C ARG A 28 -14.61 -6.07 -17.09
N GLN A 29 -13.28 -5.93 -17.01
CA GLN A 29 -12.36 -6.55 -17.97
C GLN A 29 -12.40 -8.09 -17.94
N LEU A 30 -12.69 -8.71 -16.79
CA LEU A 30 -12.89 -10.16 -16.67
C LEU A 30 -14.10 -10.64 -17.49
N VAL A 31 -15.24 -9.95 -17.33
CA VAL A 31 -16.47 -10.31 -18.04
C VAL A 31 -16.30 -10.11 -19.55
N GLU A 32 -15.62 -9.05 -19.97
CA GLU A 32 -15.27 -8.81 -21.39
C GLU A 32 -14.40 -9.93 -21.99
N GLN A 33 -13.67 -10.66 -21.15
CA GLN A 33 -12.84 -11.80 -21.55
C GLN A 33 -13.55 -13.15 -21.39
N GLY A 34 -14.85 -13.14 -21.08
CA GLY A 34 -15.66 -14.35 -20.96
C GLY A 34 -15.44 -15.13 -19.66
N ARG A 35 -14.83 -14.51 -18.65
CA ARG A 35 -14.65 -15.09 -17.31
C ARG A 35 -15.76 -14.62 -16.37
N GLU A 36 -16.00 -15.39 -15.31
CA GLU A 36 -16.90 -14.96 -14.26
C GLU A 36 -16.19 -13.98 -13.32
N PRO A 37 -16.89 -12.98 -12.76
CA PRO A 37 -16.30 -12.03 -11.81
C PRO A 37 -15.60 -12.72 -10.63
N ASP A 38 -16.10 -13.87 -10.18
CA ASP A 38 -15.54 -14.61 -9.04
C ASP A 38 -14.28 -15.43 -9.36
N ASP A 39 -13.90 -15.54 -10.63
CA ASP A 39 -12.71 -16.26 -11.07
C ASP A 39 -11.39 -15.56 -10.68
N LEU A 40 -11.46 -14.28 -10.27
CA LEU A 40 -10.30 -13.52 -9.80
C LEU A 40 -10.58 -12.89 -8.45
N ARG A 41 -9.76 -13.22 -7.46
CA ARG A 41 -9.75 -12.55 -6.15
C ARG A 41 -8.83 -11.32 -6.19
N ILE A 42 -9.27 -10.22 -5.59
CA ILE A 42 -8.50 -8.98 -5.51
C ILE A 42 -8.25 -8.70 -4.03
N PHE A 43 -6.99 -8.67 -3.64
CA PHE A 43 -6.56 -8.46 -2.27
C PHE A 43 -5.86 -7.11 -2.13
N GLN A 44 -6.55 -6.15 -1.51
CA GLN A 44 -5.96 -4.88 -1.14
C GLN A 44 -5.03 -5.09 0.07
N GLY A 45 -3.77 -4.74 -0.08
CA GLY A 45 -2.82 -4.65 1.01
C GLY A 45 -3.23 -3.53 1.96
N VAL A 46 -3.35 -3.87 3.24
CA VAL A 46 -3.60 -2.91 4.32
C VAL A 46 -2.67 -3.22 5.49
N SER A 47 -2.21 -2.17 6.17
CA SER A 47 -1.52 -2.29 7.45
C SER A 47 -2.46 -1.85 8.56
N VAL A 48 -2.64 -2.70 9.56
CA VAL A 48 -3.57 -2.45 10.68
C VAL A 48 -2.80 -2.59 11.98
N ILE A 49 -2.94 -1.59 12.85
CA ILE A 49 -2.44 -1.61 14.23
C ILE A 49 -3.68 -1.71 15.13
N VAL A 50 -3.67 -2.64 16.07
CA VAL A 50 -4.79 -2.90 16.98
C VAL A 50 -4.29 -2.73 18.41
N GLY A 51 -5.02 -1.97 19.22
CA GLY A 51 -4.71 -1.70 20.62
C GLY A 51 -5.97 -1.56 21.46
N ASP A 52 -5.80 -1.49 22.77
CA ASP A 52 -6.91 -1.42 23.73
C ASP A 52 -7.63 -0.06 23.69
N ASP A 53 -6.89 1.00 23.35
CA ASP A 53 -7.38 2.37 23.15
C ASP A 53 -6.49 3.17 22.17
N ASP A 54 -6.87 4.42 21.86
CA ASP A 54 -6.15 5.29 20.93
C ASP A 54 -4.70 5.57 21.38
N ALA A 55 -4.45 5.65 22.69
CA ALA A 55 -3.12 5.94 23.23
C ALA A 55 -2.19 4.72 23.10
N ASP A 56 -2.72 3.51 23.27
CA ASP A 56 -2.00 2.27 22.97
C ASP A 56 -1.66 2.15 21.48
N VAL A 57 -2.63 2.40 20.59
CA VAL A 57 -2.40 2.35 19.13
C VAL A 57 -1.34 3.36 18.70
N GLU A 58 -1.40 4.61 19.17
CA GLU A 58 -0.40 5.63 18.87
C GLU A 58 0.98 5.21 19.40
N ARG A 59 1.05 4.65 20.61
CA ARG A 59 2.32 4.13 21.16
C ARG A 59 2.90 3.03 20.27
N GLN A 60 2.10 2.05 19.88
CA GLN A 60 2.54 0.95 18.99
C GLN A 60 3.00 1.46 17.63
N TYR A 61 2.29 2.45 17.07
CA TYR A 61 2.70 3.13 15.83
C TYR A 61 4.07 3.79 15.99
N GLN A 62 4.27 4.58 17.03
CA GLN A 62 5.54 5.26 17.29
C GLN A 62 6.68 4.28 17.56
N GLU A 63 6.44 3.18 18.27
CA GLU A 63 7.44 2.11 18.47
C GLU A 63 7.86 1.48 17.15
N THR A 64 6.90 1.20 16.27
CA THR A 64 7.17 0.66 14.93
C THR A 64 7.95 1.66 14.07
N ALA A 65 7.55 2.94 14.08
CA ALA A 65 8.22 3.99 13.31
C ALA A 65 9.69 4.19 13.76
N ARG A 66 9.97 4.07 15.06
CA ARG A 66 11.34 4.18 15.62
C ARG A 66 12.30 3.07 15.18
N LEU A 67 11.79 1.96 14.64
CA LEU A 67 12.64 0.91 14.06
C LEU A 67 13.36 1.39 12.79
N VAL A 68 12.88 2.46 12.15
CA VAL A 68 13.56 3.15 11.05
C VAL A 68 14.36 4.31 11.62
N SER A 69 15.70 4.25 11.50
CA SER A 69 16.54 5.38 11.91
C SER A 69 16.28 6.60 11.00
N ILE A 70 16.41 7.79 11.58
CA ILE A 70 16.28 9.07 10.83
C ILE A 70 17.24 9.09 9.63
N GLU A 71 18.46 8.60 9.81
CA GLU A 71 19.46 8.48 8.74
C GLU A 71 18.96 7.63 7.57
N ASN A 72 18.33 6.48 7.86
CA ASN A 72 17.77 5.60 6.82
C ASN A 72 16.56 6.25 6.13
N ALA A 73 15.70 6.95 6.89
CA ALA A 73 14.55 7.66 6.34
C ALA A 73 14.99 8.77 5.36
N LEU A 74 15.98 9.58 5.74
CA LEU A 74 16.53 10.64 4.89
C LEU A 74 17.24 10.07 3.66
N ASN A 75 17.98 8.97 3.80
CA ASN A 75 18.61 8.29 2.65
C ASN A 75 17.56 7.77 1.66
N TYR A 76 16.47 7.18 2.16
CA TYR A 76 15.38 6.69 1.33
C TYR A 76 14.68 7.84 0.59
N LEU A 77 14.40 8.95 1.29
CA LEU A 77 13.83 10.15 0.69
C LEU A 77 14.68 10.69 -0.46
N GLY A 78 16.01 10.72 -0.28
CA GLY A 78 16.97 11.16 -1.30
C GLY A 78 16.83 10.45 -2.64
N ARG A 79 16.41 9.17 -2.67
CA ARG A 79 16.28 8.39 -3.91
C ARG A 79 15.27 8.98 -4.90
N TYR A 80 14.25 9.67 -4.39
CA TYR A 80 13.24 10.33 -5.22
C TYR A 80 13.71 11.69 -5.77
N PHE A 81 14.84 12.20 -5.28
CA PHE A 81 15.41 13.51 -5.61
C PHE A 81 16.88 13.38 -6.06
N GLU A 82 17.15 12.48 -7.01
CA GLU A 82 18.51 12.28 -7.57
C GLU A 82 19.58 11.97 -6.52
N HIS A 83 19.23 11.21 -5.48
CA HIS A 83 20.10 10.90 -4.34
C HIS A 83 20.58 12.14 -3.56
N TYR A 84 19.77 13.21 -3.54
CA TYR A 84 20.01 14.37 -2.70
C TYR A 84 20.12 13.98 -1.22
N ASP A 85 21.09 14.54 -0.52
CA ASP A 85 21.33 14.26 0.89
C ASP A 85 20.67 15.34 1.76
N PHE A 86 19.56 14.93 2.38
CA PHE A 86 18.73 15.77 3.25
C PHE A 86 19.31 15.94 4.66
N SER A 87 20.33 15.17 5.07
CA SER A 87 20.95 15.29 6.40
C SER A 87 21.71 16.61 6.61
N ARG A 88 21.93 17.36 5.52
CA ARG A 88 22.59 18.67 5.49
C ARG A 88 21.73 19.79 6.07
N HIS A 89 20.42 19.55 6.25
CA HIS A 89 19.47 20.52 6.79
C HIS A 89 19.17 20.21 8.27
N PRO A 90 18.86 21.24 9.08
CA PRO A 90 18.33 21.04 10.42
C PRO A 90 17.06 20.17 10.40
N LEU A 91 16.94 19.28 11.39
CA LEU A 91 15.76 18.45 11.64
C LEU A 91 14.64 19.25 12.32
#